data_AF-A0A815UI82-F1
#
_entry.id   AF-A0A815UI82-F1
#
_cell.length_a   1.000
_cell.length_b   1.000
_cell.length_c   1.000
_cell.angle_alpha   90.00
_cell.angle_beta   90.00
_cell.angle_gamma   90.00
#
_symmetry.space_group_name_H-M   'P 1'
#
loop_
_entity.id
_entity.type
_entity.pdbx_description
1 polymer ?
#
loop_
_entity_poly.entity_id
_entity_poly.type
_entity_poly.pdbx_seq_one_letter_code
_entity_poly.pdbx_strand_id
1 'polypeptide(L)'
;MIFVINQTLKACIELGDIKRGSFIYQHLSSQSKQNHFIQTNLIRLFMKSGVINKAKEIFNKSQNKTLFMYNTMINGYNIYSSNLI
;
A
#
# COMPACT_ATOMS: atom_id res chain seq x y z
N MET A 1 0.94 17.60 6.23
CA MET A 1 1.87 16.73 5.47
C MET A 1 1.30 15.32 5.20
N ILE A 2 0.89 14.55 6.22
CA ILE A 2 0.33 13.18 6.06
C ILE A 2 -0.92 13.11 5.16
N PHE A 3 -1.82 14.10 5.25
CA PHE A 3 -3.02 14.16 4.41
C PHE A 3 -2.67 14.20 2.91
N VAL A 4 -1.73 15.05 2.51
CA VAL A 4 -1.29 15.19 1.12
C VAL A 4 -0.69 13.87 0.63
N ILE A 5 0.18 13.23 1.42
CA ILE A 5 0.76 11.93 1.08
C ILE A 5 -0.33 10.88 0.81
N ASN A 6 -1.36 10.80 1.67
CA ASN A 6 -2.45 9.86 1.47
C ASN A 6 -3.26 10.16 0.20
N GLN A 7 -3.53 11.43 -0.11
CA GLN A 7 -4.25 11.80 -1.33
C GLN A 7 -3.43 11.49 -2.58
N THR A 8 -2.12 11.79 -2.58
CA THR A 8 -1.23 11.45 -3.70
C THR A 8 -1.12 9.93 -3.88
N LEU A 9 -1.02 9.15 -2.79
CA LEU A 9 -1.02 7.70 -2.86
C LEU A 9 -2.34 7.14 -3.41
N LYS A 10 -3.49 7.68 -3.00
CA LYS A 10 -4.79 7.31 -3.58
C LYS A 10 -4.83 7.54 -5.09
N ALA A 11 -4.40 8.71 -5.55
CA ALA A 11 -4.31 9.00 -6.98
C ALA A 11 -3.37 8.00 -7.71
N CYS A 12 -2.21 7.66 -7.12
CA CYS A 12 -1.32 6.66 -7.69
C CYS A 12 -1.99 5.27 -7.80
N ILE A 13 -2.80 4.89 -6.80
CA ILE A 13 -3.53 3.62 -6.81
C ILE A 13 -4.60 3.61 -7.90
N GLU A 14 -5.35 4.71 -8.05
CA GLU A 14 -6.38 4.85 -9.08
C GLU A 14 -5.78 4.78 -10.48
N LEU A 15 -4.67 5.49 -10.71
CA LEU A 15 -3.94 5.53 -11.98
C LEU A 15 -3.07 4.29 -12.23
N GLY A 16 -2.88 3.41 -11.25
CA GLY A 16 -1.96 2.27 -11.35
C GLY A 16 -0.48 2.66 -11.41
N ASP A 17 -0.13 3.88 -11.00
CA ASP A 17 1.22 4.43 -11.08
C ASP A 17 2.10 3.97 -9.90
N ILE A 18 2.56 2.72 -9.99
CA ILE A 18 3.46 2.14 -9.00
C ILE A 18 4.80 2.86 -8.91
N LYS A 19 5.28 3.47 -10.00
CA LYS A 19 6.58 4.17 -10.02
C LYS A 19 6.53 5.37 -9.09
N ARG A 20 5.53 6.24 -9.23
CA ARG A 20 5.35 7.40 -8.35
C ARG A 20 5.06 6.99 -6.91
N GLY A 21 4.19 5.99 -6.69
CA GLY A 21 3.91 5.54 -5.33
C GLY A 21 5.13 4.92 -4.63
N SER A 22 6.00 4.21 -5.36
CA SER A 22 7.28 3.70 -4.84
C SER A 22 8.26 4.84 -4.53
N PHE A 23 8.32 5.85 -5.40
CA PHE A 23 9.13 7.04 -5.17
C PHE A 23 8.71 7.76 -3.89
N ILE A 24 7.39 7.95 -3.68
CA ILE A 24 6.85 8.50 -2.43
C ILE A 24 7.32 7.65 -1.25
N TYR A 25 7.12 6.33 -1.30
CA TYR A 25 7.51 5.44 -0.21
C TYR A 25 8.99 5.56 0.19
N GLN A 26 9.89 5.62 -0.79
CA GLN A 26 11.33 5.76 -0.53
C GLN A 26 11.66 7.06 0.21
N HIS A 27 11.01 8.16 -0.16
CA HIS A 27 11.25 9.51 0.39
C HIS A 27 10.46 9.84 1.65
N LEU A 28 9.59 8.93 2.14
CA LEU A 28 8.90 9.14 3.40
C LEU A 28 9.87 9.08 4.58
N SER A 29 9.72 10.02 5.52
CA SER A 29 10.38 9.98 6.82
C SER A 29 9.98 8.72 7.60
N SER A 30 10.85 8.26 8.50
CA SER A 30 10.60 7.08 9.34
C SER A 30 9.29 7.22 10.12
N GLN A 31 8.98 8.42 10.63
CA GLN A 31 7.73 8.70 11.32
C GLN A 31 6.50 8.55 10.39
N SER A 32 6.59 9.06 9.16
CA SER A 32 5.49 8.94 8.18
C SER A 32 5.25 7.49 7.75
N LYS A 33 6.32 6.69 7.63
CA LYS A 33 6.25 5.25 7.31
C LYS A 33 5.53 4.43 8.38
N GLN A 34 5.43 4.93 9.62
CA GLN A 34 4.69 4.28 10.71
C GLN A 34 3.20 4.65 10.75
N ASN A 35 2.75 5.61 9.93
CA ASN A 35 1.34 5.99 9.92
C ASN A 35 0.48 4.90 9.25
N HIS A 36 -0.54 4.41 9.97
CA HIS A 36 -1.39 3.31 9.49
C HIS A 36 -2.12 3.60 8.18
N PHE A 37 -2.55 4.84 7.94
CA PHE A 37 -3.22 5.21 6.69
C PHE A 37 -2.26 5.13 5.50
N ILE A 38 -1.04 5.62 5.69
CA ILE A 38 0.02 5.55 4.68
C ILE A 38 0.38 4.10 4.40
N GLN A 39 0.60 3.29 5.44
CA GLN A 39 0.90 1.85 5.28
C GLN A 39 -0.23 1.11 4.54
N THR A 40 -1.49 1.37 4.89
CA THR A 40 -2.65 0.74 4.23
C THR A 40 -2.72 1.11 2.75
N ASN A 41 -2.52 2.39 2.41
CA ASN A 41 -2.51 2.83 1.02
C ASN A 41 -1.33 2.24 0.23
N LEU A 42 -0.15 2.13 0.84
CA LEU A 42 1.00 1.49 0.19
C LEU A 42 0.76 0.00 -0.06
N ILE A 43 0.21 -0.72 0.92
CA ILE A 43 -0.21 -2.12 0.73
C ILE A 43 -1.18 -2.21 -0.44
N ARG A 44 -2.22 -1.38 -0.46
CA ARG A 44 -3.22 -1.35 -1.54
C ARG A 44 -2.59 -1.09 -2.91
N LEU A 45 -1.65 -0.14 -3.00
CA LEU A 45 -0.90 0.15 -4.22
C LEU A 45 -0.14 -1.07 -4.71
N PHE A 46 0.68 -1.68 -3.84
CA PHE A 46 1.52 -2.81 -4.23
C PHE A 46 0.69 -4.05 -4.58
N MET A 47 -0.43 -4.31 -3.88
CA MET A 47 -1.34 -5.40 -4.22
C MET A 47 -2.01 -5.17 -5.58
N LYS A 48 -2.53 -3.97 -5.86
CA LYS A 48 -3.19 -3.65 -7.14
C LYS A 48 -2.23 -3.73 -8.33
N SER A 49 -0.95 -3.43 -8.10
CA SER A 49 0.10 -3.52 -9.13
C SER A 49 0.77 -4.91 -9.20
N GLY A 50 0.27 -5.92 -8.48
CA GLY A 50 0.81 -7.29 -8.52
C GLY A 50 2.15 -7.48 -7.79
N VAL A 51 2.67 -6.46 -7.09
CA VAL A 51 3.93 -6.53 -6.34
C VAL A 51 3.69 -6.99 -4.91
N ILE A 52 3.13 -8.19 -4.79
CA ILE A 52 2.62 -8.77 -3.53
C ILE A 52 3.69 -8.85 -2.45
N ASN A 53 4.94 -9.17 -2.81
CA ASN A 53 6.01 -9.32 -1.83
C ASN A 53 6.30 -8.01 -1.08
N LYS A 54 6.23 -6.85 -1.75
CA LYS A 54 6.38 -5.54 -1.08
C LYS A 54 5.18 -5.22 -0.20
N ALA A 55 3.96 -5.56 -0.63
CA ALA A 55 2.77 -5.40 0.21
C ALA A 55 2.89 -6.22 1.50
N LYS A 56 3.31 -7.49 1.40
CA LYS A 56 3.59 -8.38 2.54
C LYS A 56 4.66 -7.80 3.47
N GLU A 57 5.76 -7.29 2.91
CA GLU A 57 6.85 -6.70 3.69
C GLU A 57 6.34 -5.54 4.57
N ILE A 58 5.60 -4.60 4.00
CA ILE A 58 5.03 -3.46 4.73
C ILE A 58 4.03 -3.92 5.78
N PHE A 59 3.16 -4.87 5.42
CA PHE A 59 2.19 -5.45 6.34
C PHE A 59 2.88 -6.10 7.54
N ASN A 60 3.88 -6.95 7.30
CA ASN A 60 4.60 -7.68 8.35
C ASN A 60 5.38 -6.73 9.27
N LYS A 61 6.03 -5.70 8.72
CA LYS A 61 6.79 -4.69 9.48
C LYS A 61 5.90 -3.74 10.30
N SER A 62 4.59 -3.68 10.03
CA SER A 62 3.67 -2.84 10.81
C SER A 62 3.43 -3.44 12.19
N GLN A 63 3.69 -2.66 13.25
CA GLN A 63 3.56 -3.09 14.64
C GLN A 63 2.11 -3.31 15.05
N ASN A 64 1.21 -2.37 14.72
CA ASN A 64 -0.22 -2.44 15.04
C ASN A 64 -1.04 -2.57 13.75
N LYS A 65 -1.20 -3.80 13.26
CA LYS A 65 -1.99 -4.08 12.05
C LYS A 65 -3.46 -3.77 12.30
N THR A 66 -4.06 -2.93 11.47
CA THR A 66 -5.47 -2.55 11.58
C THR A 66 -6.36 -3.48 10.75
N LEU A 67 -7.66 -3.55 11.07
CA LEU A 67 -8.64 -4.31 10.28
C LEU A 67 -8.60 -3.93 8.79
N PHE A 68 -8.42 -2.65 8.49
CA PHE A 68 -8.27 -2.17 7.11
C PHE A 68 -7.06 -2.77 6.39
N MET A 69 -5.95 -2.97 7.08
CA MET A 69 -4.75 -3.60 6.49
C MET A 69 -5.01 -5.08 6.17
N TYR A 70 -5.66 -5.82 7.09
CA TYR A 70 -6.06 -7.21 6.85
C TYR A 70 -7.00 -7.31 5.65
N ASN A 71 -8.05 -6.49 5.62
CA ASN A 71 -9.00 -6.46 4.51
C ASN A 71 -8.32 -6.12 3.18
N THR A 72 -7.37 -5.18 3.19
CA THR A 72 -6.61 -4.81 1.99
C THR A 72 -5.77 -5.98 1.47
N MET A 73 -5.11 -6.74 2.36
CA MET A 73 -4.34 -7.91 1.97
C MET A 73 -5.24 -9.01 1.38
N ILE A 74 -6.33 -9.36 2.08
CA ILE A 74 -7.28 -10.40 1.63
C ILE A 74 -7.87 -10.04 0.27
N ASN A 75 -8.40 -8.82 0.13
CA ASN A 75 -8.96 -8.36 -1.14
C ASN A 75 -7.93 -8.35 -2.26
N GLY A 76 -6.69 -7.92 -1.95
CA GLY A 76 -5.61 -7.93 -2.93
C GLY A 76 -5.26 -9.34 -3.43
N TYR A 77 -5.27 -10.35 -2.56
CA TYR A 77 -5.03 -11.73 -2.98
C TYR A 77 -6.14 -12.26 -3.87
N ASN A 78 -7.41 -11.98 -3.52
CA ASN A 78 -8.55 -12.40 -4.32
C ASN A 78 -8.48 -11.81 -5.75
N ILE A 79 -8.15 -10.52 -5.86
CA ILE A 79 -7.98 -9.84 -7.15
C ILE A 79 -6.80 -10.43 -7.94
N TYR A 80 -5.69 -10.73 -7.27
CA TYR A 80 -4.55 -11.35 -7.93
C TYR A 80 -4.88 -12.75 -8.45
N SER A 81 -5.58 -13.58 -7.68
CA SER A 81 -6.00 -14.91 -8.12
C SER A 81 -7.00 -14.86 -9.28
N SER A 82 -7.89 -13.87 -9.33
CA SER A 82 -8.83 -13.73 -10.46
C SER A 82 -8.16 -13.25 -11.75
N ASN A 83 -7.01 -12.58 -11.67
CA ASN A 83 -6.25 -12.14 -12.86
C ASN A 83 -5.32 -13.23 -13.41
N LEU A 84 -5.26 -14.40 -12.76
CA LEU A 84 -4.45 -15.56 -13.15
C LEU A 84 -5.27 -16.69 -13.79
N ILE A 85 -6.60 -16.56 -13.83
CA ILE A 85 -7.56 -17.48 -14.47
C ILE A 85 -8.04 -16.82 -15.76
#